data_AF-D9PY51-F1
#
_entry.id   AF-D9PY51-F1
#
_cell.length_a   1.000
_cell.length_b   1.000
_cell.length_c   1.000
_cell.angle_alpha   90.00
_cell.angle_beta   90.00
_cell.angle_gamma   90.00
#
_symmetry.space_group_name_H-M   'P 1'
#
loop_
_entity.id
_entity.type
_entity.pdbx_description
1 polymer ?
#
loop_
_entity_poly.entity_id
_entity_poly.type
_entity_poly.pdbx_seq_one_letter_code
_entity_poly.pdbx_strand_id
1 'polypeptide(L)'
;MFVDGLKVFVVQIAYMIVPLIIIFAGTFGSLAMISPSGVITDPTAFTGLLGGTVIIGVILAIILGLIETIAIAHMAYNDSELGAAFRFGEILDVISQIGWIDYIIWYIVVGLIAAVIAFIAGLLNSIPIIGTLIALLIIYPYIQLFFNRALALRYAYE
;
A
#
# COMPACT_ATOMS: atom_id res chain seq x y z
N MET A 1 -0.56 20.99 -8.60
CA MET A 1 -0.67 20.56 -7.17
C MET A 1 -1.93 19.73 -6.89
N PHE A 2 -3.15 20.29 -6.89
CA PHE A 2 -4.35 19.48 -6.60
C PHE A 2 -4.63 18.42 -7.67
N VAL A 3 -4.52 18.79 -8.95
CA VAL A 3 -4.67 17.87 -10.07
C VAL A 3 -3.67 16.73 -10.01
N ASP A 4 -2.42 17.01 -9.64
CA ASP A 4 -1.36 15.98 -9.55
C ASP A 4 -1.59 15.06 -8.36
N GLY A 5 -2.07 15.58 -7.23
CA GLY A 5 -2.52 14.76 -6.11
C GLY A 5 -3.69 13.83 -6.49
N LEU A 6 -4.65 14.32 -7.29
CA LEU A 6 -5.73 13.49 -7.81
C LEU A 6 -5.20 12.39 -8.75
N LYS A 7 -4.20 12.68 -9.59
CA LYS A 7 -3.55 11.67 -10.43
C LYS A 7 -2.88 10.59 -9.58
N VAL A 8 -2.15 10.96 -8.53
CA VAL A 8 -1.57 10.00 -7.58
C VAL A 8 -2.67 9.10 -7.02
N PHE A 9 -3.78 9.67 -6.54
CA PHE A 9 -4.90 8.89 -6.01
C PHE A 9 -5.49 7.91 -7.05
N VAL A 10 -5.61 8.32 -8.31
CA VAL A 10 -6.05 7.44 -9.41
C VAL A 10 -5.08 6.28 -9.63
N VAL A 11 -3.76 6.54 -9.59
CA VAL A 11 -2.74 5.49 -9.70
C VAL A 11 -2.85 4.50 -8.54
N GLN A 12 -2.98 4.99 -7.30
CA GLN A 12 -3.15 4.14 -6.11
C GLN A 12 -4.36 3.21 -6.27
N ILE A 13 -5.49 3.74 -6.72
CA ILE A 13 -6.68 2.92 -7.00
C ILE A 13 -6.38 1.89 -8.11
N ALA A 14 -5.76 2.31 -9.21
CA ALA A 14 -5.52 1.43 -10.36
C ALA A 14 -4.63 0.23 -10.00
N TYR A 15 -3.59 0.43 -9.18
CA TYR A 15 -2.71 -0.64 -8.71
C TYR A 15 -3.38 -1.55 -7.67
N MET A 16 -4.22 -0.98 -6.79
CA MET A 16 -4.79 -1.72 -5.67
C MET A 16 -6.17 -2.33 -5.93
N ILE A 17 -6.88 -1.94 -7.00
CA ILE A 17 -8.25 -2.41 -7.23
C ILE A 17 -8.34 -3.93 -7.45
N VAL A 18 -7.42 -4.51 -8.23
CA VAL A 18 -7.41 -5.96 -8.49
C VAL A 18 -7.15 -6.76 -7.21
N PRO A 19 -6.07 -6.48 -6.43
CA PRO A 19 -5.86 -7.12 -5.14
C PRO A 19 -7.05 -6.97 -4.19
N LEU A 20 -7.61 -5.77 -4.09
CA LEU A 20 -8.74 -5.49 -3.19
C LEU A 20 -9.97 -6.29 -3.57
N ILE A 21 -10.32 -6.39 -4.86
CA ILE A 21 -11.45 -7.21 -5.31
C ILE A 21 -11.25 -8.67 -4.91
N ILE A 22 -10.04 -9.22 -5.04
CA ILE A 22 -9.75 -10.61 -4.68
C ILE A 22 -9.88 -10.81 -3.16
N ILE A 23 -9.32 -9.90 -2.36
CA ILE A 23 -9.41 -9.94 -0.89
C ILE A 23 -10.87 -9.85 -0.44
N PHE A 24 -11.64 -8.93 -1.03
CA PHE A 24 -13.06 -8.78 -0.71
C PHE A 24 -13.88 -9.98 -1.16
N ALA A 25 -13.63 -10.54 -2.34
CA ALA A 25 -14.29 -11.74 -2.81
C ALA A 25 -14.01 -12.94 -1.88
N GLY A 26 -12.78 -13.14 -1.43
CA GLY A 26 -12.42 -14.18 -0.46
C GLY A 26 -13.08 -13.95 0.90
N THR A 27 -12.98 -12.74 1.44
CA THR A 27 -13.51 -12.40 2.77
C THR A 27 -15.05 -12.47 2.79
N PHE A 28 -15.73 -11.72 1.92
CA PHE A 28 -17.19 -11.70 1.88
C PHE A 28 -17.79 -12.99 1.33
N GLY A 29 -17.11 -13.64 0.37
CA GLY A 29 -17.51 -14.96 -0.11
C GLY A 29 -17.49 -16.01 1.01
N SER A 30 -16.50 -15.95 1.92
CA SER A 30 -16.45 -16.86 3.07
C SER A 30 -17.62 -16.65 4.04
N LEU A 31 -18.13 -15.43 4.18
CA LEU A 31 -19.29 -15.15 5.04
C LEU A 31 -20.57 -15.82 4.54
N ALA A 32 -20.70 -16.05 3.23
CA ALA A 32 -21.83 -16.79 2.67
C ALA A 32 -21.85 -18.27 3.11
N MET A 33 -20.74 -18.79 3.62
CA MET A 33 -20.63 -20.16 4.15
C MET A 33 -20.97 -20.23 5.64
N ILE A 34 -21.40 -19.13 6.26
CA ILE A 34 -21.82 -19.07 7.67
C ILE A 34 -23.35 -19.00 7.70
N SER A 35 -23.98 -19.97 8.35
CA SER A 35 -25.42 -19.97 8.57
C SER A 35 -25.83 -18.81 9.51
N PRO A 36 -27.12 -18.41 9.54
CA PRO A 36 -27.62 -17.46 10.52
C PRO A 36 -27.42 -17.89 11.98
N SER A 37 -27.25 -19.20 12.23
CA SER A 37 -26.93 -19.75 13.56
C SER A 37 -25.42 -19.74 13.88
N GLY A 38 -24.58 -19.20 12.99
CA GLY A 38 -23.13 -19.11 13.16
C GLY A 38 -22.37 -20.40 12.82
N VAL A 39 -23.02 -21.38 12.19
CA VAL A 39 -22.41 -22.66 11.83
C VAL A 39 -21.83 -22.56 10.43
N ILE A 40 -20.58 -23.00 10.25
CA ILE A 40 -19.96 -23.08 8.93
C ILE A 40 -20.56 -24.25 8.16
N THR A 41 -21.25 -23.95 7.07
CA THR A 41 -22.00 -24.94 6.26
C THR A 41 -21.11 -25.74 5.32
N ASP A 42 -20.00 -25.14 4.88
CA ASP A 42 -18.94 -25.82 4.10
C ASP A 42 -17.56 -25.36 4.60
N PRO A 43 -16.92 -26.13 5.49
CA PRO A 43 -15.60 -25.80 6.03
C PRO A 43 -14.50 -25.72 4.97
N THR A 44 -14.60 -26.51 3.90
CA THR A 44 -13.59 -26.53 2.82
C THR A 44 -13.67 -25.26 2.00
N ALA A 45 -14.88 -24.87 1.58
CA ALA A 45 -15.09 -23.63 0.86
C ALA A 45 -14.76 -22.40 1.72
N PHE A 46 -15.15 -22.42 3.00
CA PHE A 46 -14.86 -21.34 3.94
C PHE A 46 -13.34 -21.09 4.07
N THR A 47 -12.57 -22.15 4.32
CA THR A 47 -11.10 -22.04 4.47
C THR A 47 -10.41 -21.72 3.15
N GLY A 48 -10.90 -22.25 2.02
CA GLY A 48 -10.39 -21.91 0.69
C GLY A 48 -10.55 -20.43 0.33
N LEU A 49 -11.71 -19.85 0.65
CA LEU A 49 -12.01 -18.44 0.38
C LEU A 49 -11.29 -17.51 1.36
N LEU A 50 -11.42 -17.76 2.67
CA LEU A 50 -10.83 -16.88 3.69
C LEU A 50 -9.31 -17.01 3.78
N GLY A 51 -8.78 -18.20 3.55
CA GLY A 51 -7.35 -18.45 3.53
C GLY A 51 -6.79 -18.28 2.12
N GLY A 52 -7.05 -19.25 1.25
CA GLY A 52 -6.44 -19.33 -0.08
C GLY A 52 -6.63 -18.08 -0.93
N THR A 53 -7.88 -17.67 -1.18
CA THR A 53 -8.19 -16.51 -2.03
C THR A 53 -7.66 -15.20 -1.44
N VAL A 54 -7.85 -14.98 -0.13
CA VAL A 54 -7.32 -13.78 0.54
C VAL A 54 -5.80 -13.72 0.49
N ILE A 55 -5.10 -14.84 0.74
CA ILE A 55 -3.63 -14.89 0.67
C ILE A 55 -3.14 -14.52 -0.73
N ILE A 56 -3.78 -15.02 -1.79
CA ILE A 56 -3.44 -14.64 -3.18
C ILE A 56 -3.62 -13.12 -3.36
N GLY A 57 -4.74 -12.57 -2.89
CA GLY A 57 -5.00 -11.14 -2.95
C GLY A 57 -3.96 -10.31 -2.19
N VAL A 58 -3.54 -10.76 -1.00
CA VAL A 58 -2.49 -10.10 -0.20
C VAL A 58 -1.13 -10.15 -0.89
N ILE A 59 -0.76 -11.29 -1.49
CA ILE A 59 0.49 -11.41 -2.26
C ILE A 59 0.49 -10.43 -3.44
N LEU A 60 -0.62 -10.35 -4.18
CA LEU A 60 -0.77 -9.39 -5.28
C LEU A 60 -0.72 -7.95 -4.79
N ALA A 61 -1.34 -7.63 -3.64
CA ALA A 61 -1.27 -6.31 -3.03
C ALA A 61 0.17 -5.90 -2.69
N ILE A 62 0.97 -6.83 -2.14
CA ILE A 62 2.37 -6.57 -1.81
C ILE A 62 3.17 -6.32 -3.10
N ILE A 63 3.05 -7.19 -4.10
CA ILE A 63 3.80 -7.08 -5.35
C ILE A 63 3.44 -5.77 -6.09
N LEU A 64 2.14 -5.49 -6.25
CA LEU A 64 1.70 -4.29 -6.94
C LEU A 64 1.99 -3.02 -6.14
N GLY A 65 1.90 -3.03 -4.80
CA GLY A 65 2.25 -1.89 -3.96
C GLY A 65 3.75 -1.55 -4.01
N LEU A 66 4.61 -2.55 -4.14
CA LEU A 66 6.05 -2.34 -4.38
C LEU A 66 6.29 -1.64 -5.72
N ILE A 67 5.59 -2.03 -6.78
CA ILE A 67 5.71 -1.41 -8.10
C ILE A 67 5.09 -0.01 -8.10
N GLU A 68 3.91 0.15 -7.49
CA GLU A 68 3.17 1.40 -7.36
C GLU A 68 4.01 2.53 -6.76
N THR A 69 4.81 2.20 -5.75
CA THR A 69 5.70 3.16 -5.08
C THR A 69 6.66 3.82 -6.07
N ILE A 70 7.29 3.04 -6.94
CA ILE A 70 8.18 3.56 -8.00
C ILE A 70 7.36 4.15 -9.14
N ALA A 71 6.19 3.60 -9.46
CA ALA A 71 5.29 4.14 -10.48
C ALA A 71 4.86 5.59 -10.18
N ILE A 72 4.55 5.90 -8.92
CA ILE A 72 4.22 7.26 -8.48
C ILE A 72 5.44 8.18 -8.60
N ALA A 73 6.64 7.71 -8.21
CA ALA A 73 7.88 8.47 -8.36
C ALA A 73 8.18 8.76 -9.84
N HIS A 74 8.04 7.74 -10.68
CA HIS A 74 8.23 7.80 -12.13
C HIS A 74 7.24 8.78 -12.78
N MET A 75 5.98 8.76 -12.36
CA MET A 75 4.99 9.77 -12.77
C MET A 75 5.38 11.17 -12.35
N ALA A 76 5.83 11.36 -11.10
CA ALA A 76 6.24 12.66 -10.61
C ALA A 76 7.46 13.21 -11.39
N TYR A 77 8.39 12.33 -11.79
CA TYR A 77 9.57 12.69 -12.58
C TYR A 77 9.22 13.05 -14.04
N ASN A 78 8.24 12.35 -14.63
CA ASN A 78 7.78 12.59 -16.01
C ASN A 78 6.64 13.62 -16.05
N ASP A 79 6.88 14.83 -15.55
CA ASP A 79 5.95 15.98 -15.61
C ASP A 79 4.52 15.70 -15.09
N SER A 80 4.38 14.77 -14.14
CA SER A 80 3.08 14.33 -13.61
C SER A 80 2.13 13.80 -14.70
N GLU A 81 2.67 13.15 -15.74
CA GLU A 81 1.91 12.48 -16.78
C GLU A 81 1.30 11.17 -16.23
N LEU A 82 -0.04 11.06 -16.18
CA LEU A 82 -0.70 9.88 -15.61
C LEU A 82 -0.28 8.56 -16.28
N GLY A 83 -0.05 8.58 -17.60
CA GLY A 83 0.40 7.42 -18.37
C GLY A 83 1.78 6.90 -17.94
N ALA A 84 2.64 7.77 -17.41
CA ALA A 84 3.98 7.41 -16.93
C ALA A 84 3.95 6.46 -15.73
N ALA A 85 2.87 6.47 -14.94
CA ALA A 85 2.68 5.53 -13.84
C ALA A 85 2.39 4.09 -14.32
N PHE A 86 2.08 3.90 -15.61
CA PHE A 86 1.74 2.60 -16.19
C PHE A 86 2.75 2.13 -17.24
N ARG A 87 3.89 2.83 -17.38
CA ARG A 87 5.02 2.40 -18.21
C ARG A 87 5.81 1.32 -17.47
N PHE A 88 5.20 0.14 -17.32
CA PHE A 88 5.74 -0.96 -16.50
C PHE A 88 7.16 -1.38 -16.89
N GLY A 89 7.52 -1.33 -18.17
CA GLY A 89 8.90 -1.60 -18.61
C GLY A 89 9.90 -0.65 -17.95
N GLU A 90 9.69 0.65 -18.09
CA GLU A 90 10.54 1.69 -17.50
C GLU A 90 10.59 1.58 -15.96
N ILE A 91 9.44 1.32 -15.32
CA ILE A 91 9.35 1.18 -13.86
C ILE A 91 10.12 -0.05 -13.37
N LEU A 92 10.01 -1.19 -14.05
CA LEU A 92 10.73 -2.41 -13.68
C LEU A 92 12.23 -2.28 -13.96
N ASP A 93 12.62 -1.54 -15.00
CA ASP A 93 14.02 -1.22 -15.28
C ASP A 93 14.62 -0.37 -14.16
N VAL A 94 13.91 0.67 -13.69
CA VAL A 94 14.32 1.47 -12.51
C VAL A 94 14.47 0.58 -11.28
N ILE A 95 13.48 -0.26 -10.95
CA ILE A 95 13.60 -1.17 -9.80
C ILE A 95 14.81 -2.11 -9.93
N SER A 96 15.09 -2.57 -11.15
CA SER A 96 16.21 -3.47 -11.43
C SER A 96 17.56 -2.76 -11.33
N GLN A 97 17.63 -1.46 -11.66
CA GLN A 97 18.81 -0.61 -11.46
C GLN A 97 19.09 -0.37 -9.97
N ILE A 98 18.06 -0.11 -9.16
CA ILE A 98 18.16 -0.04 -7.69
C ILE A 98 18.63 -1.38 -7.12
N GLY A 99 18.20 -2.48 -7.75
CA GLY A 99 18.37 -3.84 -7.28
C GLY A 99 17.19 -4.26 -6.41
N TRP A 100 16.51 -5.33 -6.82
CA TRP A 100 15.29 -5.83 -6.14
C TRP A 100 15.50 -6.11 -4.65
N ILE A 101 16.63 -6.70 -4.27
CA ILE A 101 16.93 -7.02 -2.87
C ILE A 101 17.12 -5.74 -2.06
N ASP A 102 17.93 -4.80 -2.56
CA ASP A 102 18.19 -3.54 -1.88
C ASP A 102 16.93 -2.67 -1.78
N TYR A 103 16.07 -2.72 -2.80
CA TYR A 103 14.76 -2.08 -2.79
C TYR A 103 13.84 -2.67 -1.72
N ILE A 104 13.73 -4.00 -1.64
CA ILE A 104 12.92 -4.68 -0.61
C ILE A 104 13.46 -4.36 0.80
N ILE A 105 14.78 -4.40 0.99
CA ILE A 105 15.40 -4.05 2.28
C ILE A 105 15.06 -2.61 2.65
N TRP A 106 15.20 -1.67 1.72
CA TRP A 106 14.82 -0.27 1.92
C TRP A 106 13.35 -0.14 2.32
N TYR A 107 12.45 -0.83 1.60
CA TYR A 107 11.02 -0.80 1.87
C TYR A 107 10.70 -1.33 3.29
N ILE A 108 11.36 -2.42 3.70
CA ILE A 108 11.23 -2.98 5.06
C ILE A 108 11.74 -2.00 6.11
N VAL A 109 12.90 -1.38 5.91
CA VAL A 109 13.50 -0.43 6.87
C VAL A 109 12.61 0.80 7.04
N VAL A 110 12.16 1.39 5.94
CA VAL A 110 11.24 2.55 5.96
C VAL A 110 9.90 2.15 6.59
N GLY A 111 9.38 0.96 6.25
CA GLY A 111 8.17 0.39 6.86
C GLY A 111 8.29 0.18 8.36
N LEU A 112 9.44 -0.29 8.85
CA LEU A 112 9.69 -0.46 10.28
C LEU A 112 9.73 0.88 11.01
N ILE A 113 10.38 1.90 10.44
CA ILE A 113 10.40 3.26 10.99
C ILE A 113 8.97 3.81 11.04
N ALA A 114 8.20 3.66 9.95
CA ALA A 114 6.80 4.08 9.90
C ALA A 114 5.94 3.34 10.95
N ALA A 115 6.17 2.04 11.15
CA ALA A 115 5.46 1.24 12.16
C ALA A 115 5.75 1.70 13.59
N VAL A 116 7.00 2.01 13.93
CA VAL A 116 7.37 2.55 15.25
C VAL A 116 6.68 3.91 15.49
N ILE A 117 6.68 4.79 14.49
CA ILE A 117 6.03 6.10 14.61
C ILE A 117 4.50 5.95 14.69
N ALA A 118 3.91 5.04 13.90
CA ALA A 118 2.48 4.74 13.96
C ALA A 118 2.06 4.17 15.32
N PHE A 119 2.90 3.34 15.94
CA PHE A 119 2.69 2.86 17.30
C PHE A 119 2.66 4.03 18.31
N ILE A 120 3.61 4.96 18.22
CA ILE A 120 3.63 6.17 19.06
C ILE A 120 2.36 7.02 18.82
N ALA A 121 1.94 7.19 17.57
CA ALA A 121 0.69 7.88 17.23
C ALA A 121 -0.53 7.18 17.85
N GLY A 122 -0.55 5.84 17.87
CA GLY A 122 -1.59 5.04 18.51
C GLY A 122 -1.69 5.32 20.01
N LEU A 123 -0.56 5.44 20.70
CA LEU A 123 -0.54 5.82 22.12
C LEU A 123 -1.08 7.24 22.33
N LEU A 124 -0.72 8.19 21.47
CA LEU A 124 -1.23 9.56 21.54
C LEU A 124 -2.75 9.63 21.40
N ASN A 125 -3.35 8.80 20.54
CA ASN A 125 -4.80 8.76 20.36
C ASN A 125 -5.57 8.31 21.62
N SER A 126 -4.89 7.81 22.66
CA SER A 126 -5.50 7.56 23.98
C SER A 126 -5.86 8.85 24.71
N ILE A 127 -5.30 10.00 24.31
CA ILE A 127 -5.66 11.33 24.80
C ILE A 127 -6.69 11.93 23.83
N PRO A 128 -7.97 12.07 24.23
CA PRO A 128 -9.00 12.60 23.36
C PRO A 128 -8.66 14.00 22.86
N ILE A 129 -9.01 14.28 21.60
CA ILE A 129 -8.87 15.59 20.93
C ILE A 129 -7.40 16.00 20.73
N ILE A 130 -6.65 16.29 21.81
CA ILE A 130 -5.28 16.82 21.72
C ILE A 130 -4.34 15.79 21.10
N GLY A 131 -4.38 14.55 21.59
CA GLY A 131 -3.54 13.47 21.07
C GLY A 131 -3.83 13.16 19.61
N THR A 132 -5.12 13.11 19.25
CA THR A 132 -5.56 12.93 17.85
C THR A 132 -5.14 14.10 16.96
N LEU A 133 -5.25 15.34 17.41
CA LEU A 133 -4.82 16.51 16.63
C LEU A 133 -3.32 16.51 16.38
N ILE A 134 -2.51 16.16 17.38
CA ILE A 134 -1.06 16.02 17.22
C ILE A 134 -0.74 14.89 16.23
N ALA A 135 -1.39 13.73 16.35
CA ALA A 135 -1.21 12.62 15.43
C ALA A 135 -1.57 13.01 13.98
N LEU A 136 -2.72 13.67 13.81
CA LEU A 136 -3.25 14.09 12.51
C LEU A 136 -2.41 15.16 11.82
N LEU A 137 -2.04 16.22 12.56
CA LEU A 137 -1.42 17.41 11.98
C LEU A 137 0.11 17.36 11.96
N ILE A 138 0.72 16.50 12.77
CA ILE A 138 2.18 16.43 12.90
C ILE A 138 2.68 15.06 12.48
N ILE A 139 2.18 13.99 13.09
CA ILE A 139 2.78 12.66 12.92
C ILE A 139 2.53 12.10 11.52
N TYR A 140 1.28 12.02 11.05
CA TYR A 140 1.00 11.45 9.72
C TYR A 140 1.66 12.23 8.57
N PRO A 141 1.59 13.58 8.53
CA PRO A 141 2.29 14.36 7.51
C PRO A 141 3.80 14.14 7.54
N TYR A 142 4.40 14.03 8.73
CA TYR A 142 5.83 13.76 8.87
C TYR A 142 6.23 12.40 8.33
N ILE A 143 5.45 11.33 8.61
CA ILE A 143 5.69 9.99 8.05
C ILE A 143 5.64 10.03 6.53
N GLN A 144 4.62 10.67 5.95
CA GLN A 144 4.46 10.79 4.51
C GLN A 144 5.61 11.57 3.87
N LEU A 145 6.04 12.68 4.49
CA LEU A 145 7.19 13.45 4.02
C LEU A 145 8.48 12.63 4.07
N PHE A 146 8.70 11.89 5.16
CA PHE A 146 9.85 11.00 5.31
C PHE A 146 9.87 9.91 4.23
N PHE A 147 8.74 9.23 4.01
CA PHE A 147 8.61 8.20 2.99
C PHE A 147 8.90 8.74 1.59
N ASN A 148 8.22 9.83 1.19
CA ASN A 148 8.38 10.43 -0.12
C ASN A 148 9.80 10.95 -0.36
N ARG A 149 10.45 11.52 0.68
CA ARG A 149 11.85 11.94 0.61
C ARG A 149 12.80 10.76 0.45
N ALA A 150 12.59 9.69 1.21
CA ALA A 150 13.41 8.49 1.11
C ALA A 150 13.29 7.83 -0.27
N LEU A 151 12.08 7.84 -0.85
CA LEU A 151 11.80 7.35 -2.18
C LEU A 151 12.47 8.23 -3.25
N ALA A 152 12.32 9.54 -3.17
CA ALA A 152 12.94 10.48 -4.11
C ALA A 152 14.47 10.38 -4.11
N LEU A 153 15.09 10.17 -2.95
CA LEU A 153 16.54 9.95 -2.84
C LEU A 153 16.99 8.64 -3.47
N ARG A 154 16.14 7.62 -3.55
CA ARG A 154 16.47 6.39 -4.28
C ARG A 154 16.31 6.59 -5.78
N TYR A 155 15.26 7.29 -6.19
CA TYR A 155 14.93 7.52 -7.58
C TYR A 155 15.87 8.53 -8.28
N ALA A 156 16.35 9.56 -7.57
CA ALA A 156 17.16 10.64 -8.16
C ALA A 156 18.69 10.40 -8.19
N TYR A 157 19.16 9.27 -7.66
CA TYR A 157 20.57 8.85 -7.75
C TYR A 157 20.81 7.86 -8.90
N GLU A 158 19.82 7.74 -9.80
CA GLU A 158 19.89 7.12 -11.12
C GLU A 158 19.81 8.20 -12.20
#